data_AF-X1E6L5-F1
#
_entry.id   AF-X1E6L5-F1
#
_cell.length_a   1.000
_cell.length_b   1.000
_cell.length_c   1.000
_cell.angle_alpha   90.00
_cell.angle_beta   90.00
_cell.angle_gamma   90.00
#
_symmetry.space_group_name_H-M   'P 1'
#
loop_
_entity.id
_entity.type
_entity.pdbx_description
1 polymer ?
#
loop_
_entity_poly.entity_id
_entity_poly.type
_entity_poly.pdbx_seq_one_letter_code
_entity_poly.pdbx_strand_id
1 'polypeptide(L)'
;MSAFIPDVPHTPADSVLPLTGERTIPGLEVENYWFRRHEVVYQRLAQHCADREVLEAGCGEGYGADLIAGVARRVIALDYDEATVSHVRARYPRVEVIRGNLAELPLPD
;
A
#
# COMPACT_ATOMS: atom_id res chain seq x y z
N MET A 1 -3.73 36.63 16.30
CA MET A 1 -4.88 35.98 15.63
C MET A 1 -4.55 34.51 15.51
N SER A 2 -5.15 33.67 16.37
CA SER A 2 -4.98 32.21 16.31
C SER A 2 -6.05 31.67 15.36
N ALA A 3 -5.65 30.95 14.32
CA ALA A 3 -6.59 30.33 13.40
C ALA A 3 -7.27 29.14 14.11
N PHE A 4 -8.60 29.15 14.11
CA PHE A 4 -9.42 28.02 14.53
C PHE A 4 -9.22 26.85 13.56
N ILE A 5 -8.74 25.71 14.06
CA ILE A 5 -8.80 24.44 13.34
C ILE A 5 -10.05 23.71 13.86
N PRO A 6 -11.05 23.43 13.02
CA PRO A 6 -12.22 22.68 13.45
C PRO A 6 -11.84 21.22 13.75
N ASP A 7 -12.44 20.67 14.81
CA ASP A 7 -12.24 19.30 15.26
C ASP A 7 -12.87 18.34 14.23
N VAL A 8 -12.03 17.58 13.54
CA VAL A 8 -12.45 16.57 12.56
C VAL A 8 -12.63 15.25 13.32
N PRO A 9 -13.78 14.57 13.19
CA PRO A 9 -14.01 13.31 13.92
C PRO A 9 -12.90 12.29 13.64
N HIS A 10 -12.24 11.87 14.70
CA HIS A 10 -11.16 10.88 14.68
C HIS A 10 -11.79 9.48 14.59
N THR A 11 -11.90 8.95 13.37
CA THR A 11 -12.07 7.51 13.13
C THR A 11 -10.92 6.77 13.85
N PRO A 12 -11.17 5.61 14.51
CA PRO A 12 -10.14 4.92 15.29
C PRO A 12 -8.89 4.75 14.45
N ALA A 13 -7.73 5.06 15.01
CA ALA A 13 -6.45 5.07 14.33
C ALA A 13 -6.18 3.74 13.60
N ASP A 14 -6.58 3.68 12.32
CA ASP A 14 -5.87 2.90 11.32
C ASP A 14 -4.39 3.29 11.50
N SER A 15 -3.48 2.32 11.58
CA SER A 15 -2.06 2.56 11.83
C SER A 15 -1.47 3.40 10.69
N VAL A 16 -1.64 4.72 10.75
CA VAL A 16 -1.26 5.64 9.68
C VAL A 16 0.26 5.61 9.61
N LEU A 17 0.79 5.08 8.51
CA LEU A 17 2.21 5.14 8.23
C LEU A 17 2.63 6.61 8.14
N PRO A 18 3.82 6.98 8.65
CA PRO A 18 4.27 8.35 8.58
C PRO A 18 4.40 8.79 7.11
N LEU A 19 3.94 10.02 6.81
CA LEU A 19 4.09 10.61 5.49
C LEU A 19 5.54 11.06 5.31
N THR A 20 6.33 10.25 4.59
CA THR A 20 7.75 10.52 4.30
C THR A 20 7.98 11.18 2.94
N GLY A 21 6.94 11.31 2.12
CA GLY A 21 7.02 11.74 0.72
C GLY A 21 7.36 10.60 -0.26
N GLU A 22 8.02 9.55 0.21
CA GLU A 22 8.32 8.34 -0.58
C GLU A 22 7.10 7.41 -0.75
N ARG A 23 6.03 7.67 0.01
CA ARG A 23 4.83 6.83 0.07
C ARG A 23 3.58 7.65 -0.05
N THR A 24 2.70 7.20 -0.93
CA THR A 24 1.38 7.78 -1.10
C THR A 24 0.36 7.06 -0.23
N ILE A 25 -0.46 7.83 0.50
CA ILE A 25 -1.40 7.29 1.48
C ILE A 25 -2.85 7.58 1.03
N PRO A 26 -3.71 6.55 0.89
CA PRO A 26 -5.11 6.74 0.56
C PRO A 26 -5.85 7.47 1.70
N GLY A 27 -6.85 8.28 1.34
CA GLY A 27 -7.73 8.93 2.31
C GLY A 27 -7.21 10.24 2.92
N LEU A 28 -5.97 10.66 2.61
CA LEU A 28 -5.44 11.97 2.99
C LEU A 28 -5.70 12.99 1.87
N GLU A 29 -6.36 14.12 2.19
CA GLU A 29 -6.69 15.16 1.21
C GLU A 29 -5.44 15.74 0.54
N VAL A 30 -4.40 16.03 1.34
CA VAL A 30 -3.12 16.58 0.85
C VAL A 30 -2.39 15.63 -0.11
N GLU A 31 -2.58 14.32 0.04
CA GLU A 31 -1.96 13.31 -0.82
C GLU A 31 -2.85 12.87 -1.98
N ASN A 32 -4.13 13.28 -2.03
CA ASN A 32 -5.09 12.72 -2.98
C ASN A 32 -4.66 12.89 -4.44
N TYR A 33 -4.01 14.01 -4.80
CA TYR A 33 -3.46 14.18 -6.14
C TYR A 33 -2.43 13.09 -6.51
N TRP A 34 -1.47 12.83 -5.61
CA TRP A 34 -0.45 11.79 -5.81
C TRP A 34 -1.08 10.40 -5.78
N PHE A 35 -2.03 10.18 -4.86
CA PHE A 35 -2.74 8.91 -4.72
C PHE A 35 -3.45 8.53 -6.01
N ARG A 36 -4.23 9.44 -6.59
CA ARG A 36 -4.97 9.16 -7.84
C ARG A 36 -4.03 8.87 -9.01
N ARG A 37 -2.84 9.48 -9.05
CA ARG A 37 -1.84 9.18 -10.10
C ARG A 37 -1.29 7.77 -9.99
N HIS A 38 -1.14 7.23 -8.79
CA HIS A 38 -0.72 5.83 -8.62
C HIS A 38 -1.90 4.87 -8.80
N GLU A 39 -3.06 5.20 -8.23
CA GLU A 39 -4.27 4.37 -8.29
C GLU A 39 -4.66 4.05 -9.73
N VAL A 40 -4.65 5.04 -10.63
CA VAL A 40 -4.99 4.83 -12.04
C VAL A 40 -4.02 3.90 -12.75
N VAL A 41 -2.74 3.88 -12.35
CA VAL A 41 -1.73 2.98 -12.91
C VAL A 41 -2.01 1.54 -12.46
N TYR A 42 -2.25 1.31 -11.17
CA TYR A 42 -2.63 -0.01 -10.67
C TYR A 42 -3.91 -0.53 -11.32
N GLN A 43 -4.96 0.31 -11.42
CA GLN A 43 -6.21 -0.07 -12.08
C GLN A 43 -5.99 -0.46 -13.55
N ARG A 44 -5.13 0.27 -14.27
CA ARG A 44 -4.81 -0.04 -15.66
C ARG A 44 -4.03 -1.34 -15.81
N LEU A 45 -3.11 -1.61 -14.88
CA LEU A 45 -2.23 -2.78 -14.92
C LEU A 45 -2.90 -4.05 -14.39
N ALA A 46 -3.86 -3.96 -13.48
CA ALA A 46 -4.47 -5.09 -12.77
C ALA A 46 -4.92 -6.24 -13.70
N GLN A 47 -5.50 -5.93 -14.87
CA GLN A 47 -5.89 -6.96 -15.85
C GLN A 47 -4.72 -7.84 -16.34
N HIS A 48 -3.49 -7.33 -16.33
CA HIS A 48 -2.28 -8.09 -16.64
C HIS A 48 -1.84 -8.97 -15.47
N CYS A 49 -2.49 -8.89 -14.31
CA CYS A 49 -2.21 -9.72 -13.16
C CYS A 49 -3.26 -10.83 -12.98
N ALA A 50 -4.31 -10.85 -13.82
CA ALA A 50 -5.41 -11.79 -13.71
C ALA A 50 -4.92 -13.25 -13.68
N ASP A 51 -5.37 -14.02 -12.69
CA ASP A 51 -5.04 -15.45 -12.50
C ASP A 51 -3.53 -15.78 -12.38
N ARG A 52 -2.68 -14.78 -12.10
CA ARG A 52 -1.22 -14.94 -11.95
C ARG A 52 -0.77 -14.91 -10.50
N GLU A 53 0.43 -15.44 -10.25
CA GLU A 53 1.19 -15.14 -9.04
C GLU A 53 1.98 -13.85 -9.28
N VAL A 54 1.87 -12.89 -8.38
CA VAL A 54 2.46 -11.55 -8.54
C VAL A 54 3.29 -11.20 -7.32
N LEU A 55 4.51 -10.73 -7.57
CA LEU A 55 5.34 -10.04 -6.59
C LEU A 55 5.13 -8.53 -6.74
N GLU A 56 4.67 -7.88 -5.68
CA GLU A 56 4.69 -6.41 -5.56
C GLU A 56 5.91 -5.99 -4.75
N ALA A 57 6.91 -5.45 -5.44
CA ALA A 57 8.21 -5.10 -4.90
C ALA A 57 8.25 -3.64 -4.41
N GLY A 58 8.42 -3.44 -3.10
CA GLY A 58 8.36 -2.11 -2.48
C GLY A 58 6.92 -1.62 -2.35
N CYS A 59 6.06 -2.43 -1.71
CA CYS A 59 4.62 -2.23 -1.74
C CYS A 59 4.12 -0.96 -1.03
N GLY A 60 4.94 -0.34 -0.19
CA GLY A 60 4.61 0.92 0.45
C GLY A 60 3.34 0.78 1.30
N GLU A 61 2.33 1.61 1.06
CA GLU A 61 1.12 1.56 1.89
C GLU A 61 0.35 0.24 1.71
N GLY A 62 0.42 -0.39 0.53
CA GLY A 62 -0.20 -1.69 0.27
C GLY A 62 -1.48 -1.66 -0.57
N TYR A 63 -2.15 -0.50 -0.75
CA TYR A 63 -3.36 -0.42 -1.58
C TYR A 63 -3.16 -0.95 -3.01
N GLY A 64 -1.98 -0.76 -3.59
CA GLY A 64 -1.64 -1.25 -4.93
C GLY A 64 -1.64 -2.78 -5.00
N ALA A 65 -1.00 -3.42 -4.03
CA ALA A 65 -1.01 -4.87 -3.87
C ALA A 65 -2.44 -5.41 -3.65
N ASP A 66 -3.26 -4.71 -2.86
CA ASP A 66 -4.64 -5.12 -2.58
C ASP A 66 -5.58 -4.97 -3.80
N LEU A 67 -5.35 -3.96 -4.64
CA LEU A 67 -6.00 -3.80 -5.94
C LEU A 67 -5.65 -4.96 -6.88
N ILE A 68 -4.36 -5.31 -6.97
CA ILE A 68 -3.90 -6.45 -7.77
C ILE A 68 -4.47 -7.76 -7.22
N ALA A 69 -4.54 -7.92 -5.89
CA ALA A 69 -5.08 -9.11 -5.24
C ALA A 69 -6.57 -9.35 -5.52
N GLY A 70 -7.30 -8.33 -6.00
CA GLY A 70 -8.68 -8.49 -6.45
C GLY A 70 -8.84 -9.32 -7.73
N VAL A 71 -7.76 -9.51 -8.51
CA VAL A 71 -7.79 -10.23 -9.80
C VAL A 71 -6.70 -11.30 -9.93
N ALA A 72 -5.60 -11.18 -9.20
CA ALA A 72 -4.51 -12.15 -9.21
C ALA A 72 -4.89 -13.44 -8.45
N ARG A 73 -4.19 -14.54 -8.78
CA ARG A 73 -4.31 -15.81 -8.03
C ARG A 73 -3.70 -15.68 -6.64
N ARG A 74 -2.56 -14.98 -6.55
CA ARG A 74 -1.84 -14.71 -5.31
C ARG A 74 -0.98 -13.47 -5.49
N VAL A 75 -0.90 -12.63 -4.45
CA VAL A 75 0.00 -11.48 -4.40
C VAL A 75 0.89 -11.59 -3.17
N ILE A 76 2.19 -11.54 -3.41
CA ILE A 76 3.21 -11.38 -2.37
C ILE A 76 3.67 -9.93 -2.43
N ALA A 77 3.40 -9.16 -1.40
CA ALA A 77 3.94 -7.83 -1.21
C ALA A 77 5.25 -7.90 -0.42
N LEU A 78 6.27 -7.20 -0.90
CA LEU A 78 7.57 -7.10 -0.23
C LEU A 78 7.86 -5.65 0.12
N ASP A 79 8.26 -5.39 1.35
CA ASP A 79 8.82 -4.11 1.78
C ASP A 79 9.96 -4.34 2.79
N TYR A 80 10.89 -3.40 2.87
CA TYR A 80 12.03 -3.47 3.79
C TYR A 80 11.64 -3.04 5.22
N ASP A 81 10.69 -2.11 5.31
CA ASP A 81 10.29 -1.47 6.57
C ASP A 81 9.28 -2.30 7.38
N GLU A 82 9.57 -2.49 8.67
CA GLU A 82 8.75 -3.32 9.57
C GLU A 82 7.39 -2.68 9.89
N ALA A 83 7.34 -1.35 10.01
CA ALA A 83 6.08 -0.65 10.26
C ALA A 83 5.13 -0.84 9.07
N THR A 84 5.68 -0.77 7.86
CA THR A 84 4.97 -1.03 6.60
C THR A 84 4.41 -2.44 6.54
N VAL A 85 5.24 -3.46 6.79
CA VAL A 85 4.79 -4.86 6.79
C VAL A 85 3.68 -5.09 7.82
N SER A 86 3.79 -4.47 9.00
CA SER A 86 2.78 -4.56 10.05
C SER A 86 1.47 -3.88 9.63
N HIS A 87 1.55 -2.72 8.99
CA HIS A 87 0.40 -2.00 8.45
C HIS A 87 -0.32 -2.82 7.37
N VAL A 88 0.40 -3.31 6.36
CA VAL A 88 -0.18 -4.08 5.26
C VAL A 88 -0.88 -5.34 5.78
N ARG A 89 -0.24 -6.06 6.72
CA ARG A 89 -0.83 -7.25 7.33
C ARG A 89 -2.14 -6.95 8.06
N ALA A 90 -2.23 -5.80 8.72
CA ALA A 90 -3.42 -5.40 9.46
C ALA A 90 -4.54 -4.90 8.53
N ARG A 91 -4.19 -4.14 7.48
CA ARG A 91 -5.13 -3.40 6.64
C ARG A 91 -5.62 -4.18 5.41
N TYR A 92 -4.77 -5.01 4.82
CA TYR A 92 -5.01 -5.66 3.53
C TYR A 92 -4.95 -7.19 3.66
N PRO A 93 -6.01 -7.84 4.18
CA PRO A 93 -5.99 -9.27 4.50
C PRO A 93 -5.90 -10.21 3.29
N ARG A 94 -6.10 -9.71 2.06
CA ARG A 94 -5.91 -10.48 0.82
C ARG A 94 -4.45 -10.55 0.38
N VAL A 95 -3.59 -9.71 0.95
CA VAL A 95 -2.19 -9.57 0.54
C VAL A 95 -1.31 -10.36 1.50
N GLU A 96 -0.54 -11.29 0.96
CA GLU A 96 0.56 -11.89 1.72
C GLU A 96 1.71 -10.90 1.75
N VAL A 97 2.21 -10.54 2.94
CA VAL A 97 3.29 -9.56 3.07
C VAL A 97 4.51 -10.15 3.75
N ILE A 98 5.66 -9.91 3.14
CA ILE A 98 6.97 -10.33 3.63
C ILE A 98 7.87 -9.11 3.84
N ARG A 99 8.65 -9.16 4.93
CA ARG A 99 9.73 -8.19 5.13
C ARG A 99 10.98 -8.71 4.41
N GLY A 100 11.58 -7.92 3.53
CA GLY A 100 12.76 -8.36 2.79
C GLY A 100 13.47 -7.22 2.07
N ASN A 101 14.73 -7.47 1.70
CA ASN A 101 15.48 -6.59 0.83
C ASN A 101 15.17 -6.98 -0.63
N LEU A 102 14.69 -6.04 -1.44
CA LEU A 102 14.40 -6.29 -2.85
C LEU A 102 15.65 -6.72 -3.64
N ALA A 103 16.84 -6.27 -3.25
CA ALA A 103 18.08 -6.68 -3.88
C ALA A 103 18.49 -8.13 -3.56
N GLU A 104 17.89 -8.74 -2.54
CA GLU A 104 18.15 -10.10 -2.07
C GLU A 104 16.81 -10.79 -1.79
N LEU A 105 16.06 -11.08 -2.86
CA LEU A 105 14.70 -11.59 -2.76
C LEU A 105 14.62 -12.86 -1.92
N PRO A 106 13.79 -12.89 -0.86
CA PRO A 106 13.56 -14.08 -0.04
C PRO A 106 12.52 -15.01 -0.70
N LEU A 107 12.67 -15.27 -2.00
CA LEU A 107 11.79 -16.11 -2.80
C LEU A 107 12.62 -17.12 -3.60
N PRO A 108 12.09 -18.32 -3.87
CA PRO A 108 12.76 -19.28 -4.74
C PRO A 108 12.87 -18.75 -6.18
N ASP A 109 13.87 -19.26 -6.91
CA ASP A 109 14.07 -19.03 -8.36
C ASP A 109 12.98 -19.70 -9.22
#